data_AF-A0A5M8S9K4-F1
#
_entry.id   AF-A0A5M8S9K4-F1
#
_cell.length_a   1.000
_cell.length_b   1.000
_cell.length_c   1.000
_cell.angle_alpha   90.00
_cell.angle_beta   90.00
_cell.angle_gamma   90.00
#
_symmetry.space_group_name_H-M   'P 1'
#
loop_
_entity.id
_entity.type
_entity.pdbx_description
1 polymer ?
#
loop_
_entity_poly.entity_id
_entity_poly.type
_entity_poly.pdbx_seq_one_letter_code
_entity_poly.pdbx_strand_id
1 'polypeptide(L)'
;MNTKSESLFEDFLAAHNLPFEKICEDSTPRPDYRVSLSSSEIIFELKELSEDENFGVVKDPAYPHIKSSSRTMGEHVRRRIESSKKQIQYGAKLGVPSVLLIYNNIDPVFQDFGTEAMDFTAAMYGAYTILIDRESKTSSDWFNGKDRMLQENKNTSFSAVGHLCDRGGTTTVTLYENVFAKVKVLYAQLPPCFNLRRIDISTAPLDLP
;
A
#
# COMPACT_ATOMS: atom_id res chain seq x y z
N MET A 1 -15.83 5.35 17.79
CA MET A 1 -14.48 5.55 18.36
C MET A 1 -13.52 5.38 17.20
N ASN A 2 -12.66 6.37 16.95
CA ASN A 2 -11.70 6.28 15.84
C ASN A 2 -10.58 5.29 16.20
N THR A 3 -10.07 4.58 15.20
CA THR A 3 -8.85 3.79 15.29
C THR A 3 -7.62 4.70 15.44
N LYS A 4 -6.46 4.12 15.78
CA LYS A 4 -5.23 4.91 15.94
C LYS A 4 -4.82 5.55 14.62
N SER A 5 -4.93 4.81 13.52
CA SER A 5 -4.63 5.30 12.17
C SER A 5 -5.54 6.44 11.74
N GLU A 6 -6.84 6.36 12.05
CA GLU A 6 -7.79 7.44 11.80
C GLU A 6 -7.40 8.70 12.56
N SER A 7 -7.17 8.61 13.88
CA SER A 7 -6.76 9.77 14.67
C SER A 7 -5.43 10.38 14.18
N LEU A 8 -4.42 9.56 13.90
CA LEU A 8 -3.13 10.05 13.38
C LEU A 8 -3.27 10.75 12.03
N PHE A 9 -4.15 10.24 11.16
CA PHE A 9 -4.38 10.84 9.85
C PHE A 9 -5.17 12.14 9.96
N GLU A 10 -6.20 12.20 10.80
CA GLU A 10 -6.94 13.43 11.10
C GLU A 10 -6.00 14.52 11.65
N ASP A 11 -5.12 14.17 12.60
CA ASP A 11 -4.13 15.07 13.17
C ASP A 11 -3.13 15.57 12.10
N PHE A 12 -2.65 14.67 11.24
CA PHE A 12 -1.79 15.02 10.11
C PHE A 12 -2.47 16.03 9.16
N LEU A 13 -3.71 15.75 8.77
CA LEU A 13 -4.46 16.63 7.87
C LEU A 13 -4.72 18.00 8.52
N ALA A 14 -5.11 18.02 9.80
CA ALA A 14 -5.35 19.24 10.56
C ALA A 14 -4.07 20.08 10.70
N ALA A 15 -2.93 19.46 11.04
CA ALA A 15 -1.63 20.14 11.16
C ALA A 15 -1.17 20.78 9.84
N HIS A 16 -1.63 20.25 8.70
CA HIS A 16 -1.33 20.76 7.37
C HIS A 16 -2.45 21.61 6.75
N ASN A 17 -3.49 21.95 7.53
CA ASN A 17 -4.66 22.73 7.08
C ASN A 17 -5.37 22.14 5.85
N LEU A 18 -5.44 20.81 5.77
CA LEU A 18 -6.14 20.11 4.69
C LEU A 18 -7.59 19.85 5.12
N PRO A 19 -8.60 20.41 4.40
CA PRO A 19 -9.99 20.12 4.72
C PRO A 19 -10.31 18.65 4.46
N PHE A 20 -11.03 18.02 5.38
CA PHE A 20 -11.47 16.65 5.25
C PHE A 20 -12.84 16.43 5.87
N GLU A 21 -13.55 15.43 5.37
CA GLU A 21 -14.80 14.94 5.91
C GLU A 21 -14.73 13.41 6.07
N LYS A 22 -15.28 12.90 7.18
CA LYS A 22 -15.51 11.47 7.36
C LYS A 22 -16.69 11.07 6.49
N ILE A 23 -16.52 10.04 5.66
CA ILE A 23 -17.60 9.54 4.81
C ILE A 23 -18.52 8.69 5.68
N CYS A 24 -19.82 9.00 5.64
CA CYS A 24 -20.80 8.26 6.44
C CYS A 24 -20.85 6.78 6.05
N GLU A 25 -20.81 5.93 7.07
CA GLU A 25 -21.04 4.50 6.91
C GLU A 25 -22.46 4.23 6.37
N ASP A 26 -22.59 3.17 5.60
CA ASP A 26 -23.83 2.75 4.95
C ASP A 26 -23.84 1.22 4.83
N SER A 27 -24.97 0.66 4.41
CA SER A 27 -25.20 -0.74 4.05
C SER A 27 -24.21 -1.33 3.04
N THR A 28 -23.45 -0.49 2.33
CA THR A 28 -22.42 -0.92 1.38
C THR A 28 -21.06 -0.37 1.79
N PRO A 29 -19.95 -1.09 1.52
CA PRO A 29 -18.62 -0.66 1.96
C PRO A 29 -18.29 0.77 1.52
N ARG A 30 -17.82 1.59 2.46
CA ARG A 30 -17.43 2.98 2.24
C ARG A 30 -15.98 3.19 2.70
N PRO A 31 -15.24 4.06 2.01
CA PRO A 31 -13.96 4.55 2.49
C PRO A 31 -14.15 5.46 3.70
N ASP A 32 -13.09 5.69 4.46
CA ASP A 32 -13.18 6.43 5.73
C ASP A 32 -13.27 7.95 5.53
N TYR A 33 -12.47 8.53 4.62
CA TYR A 33 -12.37 9.99 4.47
C TYR A 33 -12.41 10.46 3.03
N ARG A 34 -12.92 11.67 2.84
CA ARG A 34 -12.68 12.51 1.67
C ARG A 34 -11.84 13.72 2.11
N VAL A 35 -10.76 13.98 1.38
CA VAL A 35 -9.84 15.10 1.61
C VAL A 35 -9.90 16.03 0.41
N SER A 36 -10.16 17.31 0.66
CA SER A 36 -10.19 18.33 -0.38
C SER A 36 -8.81 18.94 -0.55
N LEU A 37 -8.34 18.98 -1.80
CA LEU A 37 -7.18 19.74 -2.23
C LEU A 37 -7.67 21.00 -2.97
N SER A 38 -6.78 21.95 -3.27
CA SER A 38 -7.16 23.24 -3.86
C SER A 38 -8.00 23.16 -5.14
N SER A 39 -7.85 22.09 -5.93
CA SER A 39 -8.54 21.90 -7.21
C SER A 39 -8.99 20.46 -7.48
N SER A 40 -8.93 19.59 -6.48
CA SER A 40 -9.30 18.18 -6.61
C SER A 40 -9.66 17.58 -5.25
N GLU A 41 -10.16 16.36 -5.25
CA GLU A 41 -10.43 15.60 -4.04
C GLU A 41 -9.70 14.26 -4.09
N ILE A 42 -9.39 13.72 -2.92
CA ILE A 42 -8.86 12.36 -2.78
C ILE A 42 -9.65 11.66 -1.68
N ILE A 43 -10.06 10.42 -1.96
CA ILE A 43 -10.71 9.54 -1.00
C ILE A 43 -9.66 8.62 -0.37
N PHE A 44 -9.74 8.43 0.93
CA PHE A 44 -8.82 7.62 1.71
C PHE A 44 -9.57 6.51 2.46
N GLU A 45 -9.08 5.28 2.32
CA GLU A 45 -9.40 4.13 3.16
C GLU A 45 -8.19 3.85 4.05
N LEU A 46 -8.39 3.69 5.35
CA LEU A 46 -7.35 3.40 6.31
C LEU A 46 -7.41 1.94 6.75
N LYS A 47 -6.23 1.32 6.89
CA LYS A 47 -6.06 -0.03 7.41
C LYS A 47 -4.86 -0.09 8.32
N GLU A 48 -5.06 -0.62 9.52
CA GLU A 48 -3.96 -0.91 10.44
C GLU A 48 -3.41 -2.30 10.16
N LEU A 49 -2.10 -2.50 10.32
CA LEU A 49 -1.55 -3.82 10.58
C LEU A 49 -1.66 -4.09 12.07
N SER A 50 -2.24 -5.24 12.42
CA SER A 50 -2.39 -5.73 13.79
C SER A 50 -1.86 -7.15 13.85
N GLU A 51 -1.39 -7.57 15.02
CA GLU A 51 -1.03 -8.97 15.25
C GLU A 51 -2.24 -9.85 14.90
N ASP A 52 -1.95 -10.99 14.26
CA ASP A 52 -2.92 -12.05 13.99
C ASP A 52 -2.40 -13.37 14.56
N GLU A 53 -3.23 -14.41 14.49
CA GLU A 53 -2.88 -15.75 15.01
C GLU A 53 -1.60 -16.34 14.39
N ASN A 54 -1.13 -15.80 13.27
CA ASN A 54 0.07 -16.25 12.57
C ASN A 54 1.31 -15.40 12.89
N PHE A 55 1.17 -14.33 13.68
CA PHE A 55 2.29 -13.46 14.04
C PHE A 55 3.27 -14.17 14.99
N GLY A 56 4.53 -14.29 14.57
CA GLY A 56 5.57 -14.95 15.38
C GLY A 56 5.49 -16.48 15.43
N VAL A 57 4.62 -17.11 14.63
CA VAL A 57 4.48 -18.58 14.57
C VAL A 57 5.73 -19.23 13.98
N VAL A 58 6.22 -20.29 14.60
CA VAL A 58 7.32 -21.10 14.06
C VAL A 58 6.75 -21.99 12.95
N LYS A 59 7.14 -21.76 11.70
CA LYS A 59 6.71 -22.60 10.56
C LYS A 59 7.46 -23.92 10.48
N ASP A 60 8.72 -23.94 10.91
CA ASP A 60 9.55 -25.13 10.93
C ASP A 60 9.88 -25.54 12.38
N PRO A 61 9.25 -26.60 12.92
CA PRO A 61 9.50 -27.09 14.28
C PRO A 61 10.97 -27.48 14.52
N ALA A 62 11.76 -27.77 13.47
CA ALA A 62 13.18 -28.08 13.60
C ALA A 62 14.03 -26.84 13.95
N TYR A 63 13.49 -25.64 13.71
CA TYR A 63 14.14 -24.37 14.04
C TYR A 63 13.21 -23.49 14.90
N PRO A 64 12.92 -23.87 16.16
CA PRO A 64 11.95 -23.17 17.01
C PRO A 64 12.37 -21.75 17.42
N HIS A 65 13.64 -21.40 17.23
CA HIS A 65 14.17 -20.05 17.39
C HIS A 65 13.92 -19.18 16.16
N ILE A 66 13.67 -19.78 14.99
CA ILE A 66 13.22 -19.10 13.78
C ILE A 66 11.70 -19.00 13.86
N LYS A 67 11.23 -18.02 14.63
CA LYS A 67 9.86 -17.52 14.48
C LYS A 67 9.70 -17.07 13.03
N SER A 68 8.59 -17.39 12.36
CA SER A 68 8.25 -16.91 11.00
C SER A 68 8.03 -15.40 11.03
N SER A 69 9.12 -14.66 11.22
CA SER A 69 9.29 -13.26 10.91
C SER A 69 9.93 -13.09 9.53
N SER A 70 10.49 -14.17 8.93
CA SER A 70 10.90 -14.21 7.53
C SER A 70 9.65 -14.21 6.64
N ARG A 71 9.08 -13.02 6.48
CA ARG A 71 7.83 -12.80 5.79
C ARG A 71 8.08 -12.78 4.28
N THR A 72 7.12 -13.31 3.52
CA THR A 72 7.12 -13.09 2.07
C THR A 72 6.94 -11.59 1.84
N MET A 73 7.90 -10.96 1.18
CA MET A 73 7.88 -9.51 0.91
C MET A 73 6.51 -9.05 0.36
N GLY A 74 6.01 -7.96 0.92
CA GLY A 74 4.72 -7.37 0.57
C GLY A 74 3.48 -8.07 1.14
N GLU A 75 3.57 -9.18 1.89
CA GLU A 75 2.40 -9.98 2.27
C GLU A 75 1.32 -9.22 3.05
N HIS A 76 1.66 -8.48 4.10
CA HIS A 76 0.68 -7.67 4.85
C HIS A 76 0.09 -6.57 3.98
N VAL A 77 0.89 -5.89 3.16
CA VAL A 77 0.39 -4.87 2.23
C VAL A 77 -0.60 -5.51 1.25
N ARG A 78 -0.28 -6.66 0.66
CA ARG A 78 -1.20 -7.42 -0.21
C ARG A 78 -2.51 -7.76 0.47
N ARG A 79 -2.47 -8.25 1.72
CA ARG A 79 -3.69 -8.55 2.50
C ARG A 79 -4.56 -7.31 2.68
N ARG A 80 -3.98 -6.12 2.94
CA ARG A 80 -4.76 -4.87 3.06
C ARG A 80 -5.28 -4.34 1.73
N ILE A 81 -4.52 -4.50 0.64
CA ILE A 81 -5.04 -4.24 -0.72
C ILE A 81 -6.24 -5.15 -1.01
N GLU A 82 -6.16 -6.43 -0.67
CA GLU A 82 -7.24 -7.40 -0.90
C GLU A 82 -8.51 -7.04 -0.12
N SER A 83 -8.38 -6.70 1.17
CA SER A 83 -9.53 -6.44 2.05
C SER A 83 -10.18 -5.07 1.84
N SER A 84 -9.52 -4.12 1.17
CA SER A 84 -10.02 -2.75 0.96
C SER A 84 -10.68 -2.51 -0.40
N LYS A 85 -10.66 -3.51 -1.31
CA LYS A 85 -11.12 -3.35 -2.70
C LYS A 85 -12.51 -2.72 -2.81
N LYS A 86 -13.46 -3.18 -1.99
CA LYS A 86 -14.86 -2.74 -2.10
C LYS A 86 -15.03 -1.29 -1.69
N GLN A 87 -14.34 -0.84 -0.64
CA GLN A 87 -14.32 0.55 -0.19
C GLN A 87 -13.65 1.44 -1.23
N ILE A 88 -12.49 1.05 -1.76
CA ILE A 88 -11.73 1.83 -2.75
C ILE A 88 -12.51 2.00 -4.06
N GLN A 89 -13.27 0.99 -4.47
CA GLN A 89 -14.14 1.05 -5.65
C GLN A 89 -15.22 2.14 -5.55
N TYR A 90 -15.59 2.59 -4.35
CA TYR A 90 -16.53 3.70 -4.17
C TYR A 90 -16.03 4.97 -4.86
N GLY A 91 -14.83 5.44 -4.55
CA GLY A 91 -14.29 6.67 -5.14
C GLY A 91 -14.05 6.54 -6.65
N ALA A 92 -13.55 5.39 -7.10
CA ALA A 92 -13.35 5.13 -8.52
C ALA A 92 -14.67 5.20 -9.33
N LYS A 93 -15.81 4.77 -8.77
CA LYS A 93 -17.13 4.89 -9.40
C LYS A 93 -17.61 6.34 -9.49
N LEU A 94 -17.16 7.20 -8.58
CA LEU A 94 -17.44 8.63 -8.58
C LEU A 94 -16.45 9.42 -9.46
N GLY A 95 -15.43 8.76 -10.03
CA GLY A 95 -14.37 9.45 -10.77
C GLY A 95 -13.39 10.20 -9.87
N VAL A 96 -13.37 9.91 -8.57
CA VAL A 96 -12.48 10.53 -7.58
C VAL A 96 -11.30 9.59 -7.28
N PRO A 97 -10.05 10.08 -7.23
CA PRO A 97 -8.91 9.27 -6.85
C PRO A 97 -9.09 8.64 -5.47
N SER A 98 -8.80 7.33 -5.36
CA SER A 98 -8.93 6.56 -4.11
C SER A 98 -7.59 6.00 -3.67
N VAL A 99 -7.22 6.21 -2.41
CA VAL A 99 -5.95 5.79 -1.82
C VAL A 99 -6.20 4.87 -0.63
N LEU A 100 -5.50 3.75 -0.57
CA LEU A 100 -5.40 2.93 0.63
C LEU A 100 -4.20 3.41 1.47
N LEU A 101 -4.42 3.87 2.70
CA LEU A 101 -3.36 4.15 3.66
C LEU A 101 -3.23 3.02 4.68
N ILE A 102 -2.00 2.54 4.84
CA ILE A 102 -1.66 1.46 5.77
C ILE A 102 -0.84 2.03 6.90
N TYR A 103 -1.27 1.79 8.14
CA TYR A 103 -0.56 2.14 9.36
C TYR A 103 -0.01 0.88 10.04
N ASN A 104 1.23 0.89 10.51
CA ASN A 104 1.83 -0.29 11.13
C ASN A 104 1.69 -0.25 12.65
N ASN A 105 0.71 -0.96 13.20
CA ASN A 105 0.54 -1.07 14.66
C ASN A 105 1.30 -2.28 15.26
N ILE A 106 1.87 -3.15 14.43
CA ILE A 106 2.63 -4.33 14.87
C ILE A 106 4.05 -3.92 15.30
N ASP A 107 4.62 -2.94 14.63
CA ASP A 107 5.93 -2.38 14.92
C ASP A 107 5.77 -0.89 15.30
N PRO A 108 5.30 -0.60 16.51
CA PRO A 108 4.93 0.77 16.90
C PRO A 108 6.15 1.70 17.07
N VAL A 109 7.36 1.15 17.17
CA VAL A 109 8.59 1.94 17.37
C VAL A 109 9.25 2.26 16.04
N PHE A 110 9.51 1.25 15.21
CA PHE A 110 10.21 1.44 13.95
C PHE A 110 9.26 1.59 12.77
N GLN A 111 8.02 1.11 12.84
CA GLN A 111 7.03 1.16 11.73
C GLN A 111 7.60 0.66 10.40
N ASP A 112 8.57 -0.25 10.45
CA ASP A 112 9.26 -0.78 9.27
C ASP A 112 8.79 -2.20 8.99
N PHE A 113 8.54 -3.00 10.03
CA PHE A 113 8.26 -4.43 9.86
C PHE A 113 7.07 -4.69 8.93
N GLY A 114 7.38 -5.08 7.69
CA GLY A 114 6.41 -5.41 6.66
C GLY A 114 5.69 -4.22 6.00
N THR A 115 6.20 -3.01 6.22
CA THR A 115 5.77 -1.74 5.61
C THR A 115 6.95 -0.95 5.05
N GLU A 116 8.05 -1.63 4.72
CA GLU A 116 9.19 -1.01 4.04
C GLU A 116 8.80 -0.64 2.59
N ALA A 117 9.53 0.28 1.95
CA ALA A 117 9.23 0.68 0.57
C ALA A 117 9.23 -0.49 -0.43
N MET A 118 10.07 -1.51 -0.17
CA MET A 118 10.10 -2.73 -0.95
C MET A 118 8.85 -3.59 -0.74
N ASP A 119 8.24 -3.59 0.45
CA ASP A 119 6.98 -4.29 0.69
C ASP A 119 5.84 -3.70 -0.14
N PHE A 120 5.74 -2.38 -0.20
CA PHE A 120 4.74 -1.70 -1.03
C PHE A 120 4.96 -2.01 -2.51
N THR A 121 6.20 -1.87 -2.99
CA THR A 121 6.55 -2.14 -4.40
C THR A 121 6.27 -3.60 -4.78
N ALA A 122 6.72 -4.56 -3.96
CA ALA A 122 6.52 -5.98 -4.19
C ALA A 122 5.04 -6.37 -4.10
N ALA A 123 4.27 -5.77 -3.19
CA ALA A 123 2.83 -6.01 -3.10
C ALA A 123 2.07 -5.48 -4.32
N MET A 124 2.40 -4.26 -4.74
CA MET A 124 1.73 -3.59 -5.85
C MET A 124 2.05 -4.29 -7.17
N TYR A 125 3.33 -4.53 -7.45
CA TYR A 125 3.79 -4.93 -8.78
C TYR A 125 4.41 -6.31 -8.87
N GLY A 126 4.65 -6.97 -7.74
CA GLY A 126 5.30 -8.28 -7.67
C GLY A 126 6.77 -8.17 -7.27
N ALA A 127 7.29 -9.25 -6.68
CA ALA A 127 8.66 -9.30 -6.21
C ALA A 127 9.67 -9.18 -7.37
N TYR A 128 10.77 -8.45 -7.14
CA TYR A 128 11.89 -8.41 -8.07
C TYR A 128 12.42 -9.83 -8.30
N THR A 129 12.38 -10.28 -9.54
CA THR A 129 12.65 -11.66 -9.95
C THR A 129 13.70 -11.67 -11.06
N ILE A 130 14.60 -12.64 -10.99
CA ILE A 130 15.48 -13.06 -12.08
C ILE A 130 15.20 -14.54 -12.33
N LEU A 131 15.14 -14.94 -13.61
CA LEU A 131 15.18 -16.34 -14.02
C LEU A 131 16.61 -16.72 -14.36
N ILE A 132 17.07 -17.87 -13.88
CA ILE A 132 18.39 -18.42 -14.17
C ILE A 132 18.18 -19.74 -14.91
N ASP A 133 18.66 -19.80 -16.15
CA ASP A 133 18.73 -21.04 -16.90
C ASP A 133 19.89 -21.88 -16.37
N ARG A 134 19.60 -23.13 -16.00
CA ARG A 134 20.59 -24.03 -15.40
C ARG A 134 21.53 -24.65 -16.44
N GLU A 135 21.09 -24.81 -17.68
CA GLU A 135 21.85 -25.45 -18.75
C GLU A 135 22.78 -24.44 -19.43
N SER A 136 22.26 -23.28 -19.83
CA SER A 136 23.03 -22.21 -20.48
C SER A 136 23.79 -21.33 -19.49
N LYS A 137 23.45 -21.38 -18.19
CA LYS A 137 23.96 -20.50 -17.12
C LYS A 137 23.69 -19.01 -17.38
N THR A 138 22.69 -18.68 -18.19
CA THR A 138 22.29 -17.30 -18.46
C THR A 138 21.22 -16.83 -17.50
N SER A 139 21.19 -15.53 -17.20
CA SER A 139 20.16 -14.89 -16.39
C SER A 139 19.26 -13.97 -17.23
N SER A 140 18.00 -13.85 -16.84
CA SER A 140 17.12 -12.80 -17.34
C SER A 140 17.53 -11.42 -16.79
N ASP A 141 17.06 -10.35 -17.42
CA ASP A 141 16.95 -9.05 -16.76
C ASP A 141 15.99 -9.13 -15.55
N TRP A 142 16.07 -8.13 -14.68
CA TRP A 142 15.16 -8.01 -13.55
C TRP A 142 13.75 -7.63 -14.01
N PHE A 143 12.75 -8.34 -13.50
CA PHE A 143 11.34 -8.04 -13.74
C PHE A 143 10.50 -8.21 -12.47
N ASN A 144 9.30 -7.64 -12.46
CA ASN A 144 8.36 -7.84 -11.37
C ASN A 144 7.55 -9.13 -11.58
N GLY A 145 7.83 -10.13 -10.76
CA GLY A 145 7.34 -11.50 -10.91
C GLY A 145 5.96 -11.76 -10.28
N LYS A 146 5.90 -12.77 -9.42
CA LYS A 146 4.66 -13.29 -8.82
C LYS A 146 4.06 -12.34 -7.78
N ASP A 147 2.82 -12.64 -7.40
CA ASP A 147 2.04 -12.00 -6.32
C ASP A 147 1.69 -10.52 -6.53
N ARG A 148 1.76 -10.02 -7.76
CA ARG A 148 1.36 -8.64 -8.10
C ARG A 148 -0.14 -8.38 -7.91
N MET A 149 -0.47 -7.35 -7.14
CA MET A 149 -1.86 -6.99 -6.87
C MET A 149 -2.43 -6.02 -7.90
N LEU A 150 -1.62 -5.13 -8.48
CA LEU A 150 -2.05 -4.08 -9.40
C LEU A 150 -1.58 -4.43 -10.81
N GLN A 151 -2.51 -4.45 -11.77
CA GLN A 151 -2.26 -4.78 -13.18
C GLN A 151 -3.21 -3.95 -14.05
N GLU A 152 -2.94 -3.84 -15.35
CA GLU A 152 -3.78 -3.10 -16.31
C GLU A 152 -5.27 -3.48 -16.26
N ASN A 153 -5.58 -4.74 -15.96
CA ASN A 153 -6.94 -5.26 -15.88
C ASN A 153 -7.39 -5.61 -14.44
N LYS A 154 -6.57 -5.37 -13.41
CA LYS A 154 -6.84 -5.78 -12.02
C LYS A 154 -6.51 -4.66 -11.03
N ASN A 155 -7.45 -4.39 -10.12
CA ASN A 155 -7.30 -3.40 -9.04
C ASN A 155 -6.97 -1.98 -9.54
N THR A 156 -7.47 -1.61 -10.72
CA THR A 156 -7.29 -0.27 -11.31
C THR A 156 -8.10 0.83 -10.62
N SER A 157 -8.96 0.48 -9.65
CA SER A 157 -9.68 1.44 -8.80
C SER A 157 -8.79 2.11 -7.75
N PHE A 158 -7.65 1.50 -7.41
CA PHE A 158 -6.67 2.13 -6.53
C PHE A 158 -5.89 3.17 -7.32
N SER A 159 -5.88 4.42 -6.88
CA SER A 159 -5.04 5.47 -7.44
C SER A 159 -3.63 5.43 -6.86
N ALA A 160 -3.52 5.08 -5.58
CA ALA A 160 -2.26 4.85 -4.89
C ALA A 160 -2.47 3.88 -3.72
N VAL A 161 -1.37 3.30 -3.24
CA VAL A 161 -1.29 2.66 -1.93
C VAL A 161 -0.27 3.45 -1.13
N GLY A 162 -0.52 3.74 0.14
CA GLY A 162 0.35 4.59 0.93
C GLY A 162 0.60 4.07 2.33
N HIS A 163 1.65 4.63 2.92
CA HIS A 163 2.11 4.35 4.27
C HIS A 163 1.81 5.57 5.14
N LEU A 164 1.01 5.37 6.20
CA LEU A 164 0.87 6.29 7.30
C LEU A 164 1.84 5.84 8.40
N CYS A 165 2.81 6.68 8.72
CA CYS A 165 3.91 6.33 9.60
C CYS A 165 4.04 7.38 10.70
N ASP A 166 4.04 6.95 11.96
CA ASP A 166 4.30 7.81 13.11
C ASP A 166 5.59 7.33 13.79
N ARG A 167 6.71 8.01 13.50
CA ARG A 167 8.04 7.73 14.05
C ARG A 167 8.55 8.94 14.79
N GLY A 168 8.93 8.74 16.06
CA GLY A 168 9.49 9.81 16.88
C GLY A 168 8.56 11.02 17.03
N GLY A 169 7.24 10.80 17.00
CA GLY A 169 6.23 11.86 17.08
C GLY A 169 6.05 12.67 15.79
N THR A 170 6.66 12.23 14.68
CA THR A 170 6.46 12.83 13.37
C THR A 170 5.60 11.90 12.51
N THR A 171 4.38 12.34 12.23
CA THR A 171 3.48 11.66 11.29
C THR A 171 3.86 12.01 9.85
N THR A 172 4.06 10.99 9.02
CA THR A 172 4.33 11.13 7.60
C THR A 172 3.39 10.27 6.77
N VAL A 173 3.00 10.78 5.60
CA VAL A 173 2.21 10.04 4.62
C VAL A 173 3.01 9.90 3.33
N THR A 174 3.27 8.67 2.93
CA THR A 174 3.97 8.36 1.67
C THR A 174 3.04 7.62 0.72
N LEU A 175 2.81 8.15 -0.47
CA LEU A 175 1.96 7.56 -1.51
C LEU A 175 2.82 6.89 -2.57
N TYR A 176 2.55 5.61 -2.83
CA TYR A 176 3.12 4.85 -3.95
C TYR A 176 2.10 4.88 -5.10
N GLU A 177 2.50 5.47 -6.23
CA GLU A 177 1.63 5.61 -7.40
C GLU A 177 1.20 4.25 -7.95
N ASN A 178 -0.10 4.09 -8.22
CA ASN A 178 -0.55 2.99 -9.08
C ASN A 178 -0.53 3.42 -10.55
N VAL A 179 0.50 3.00 -11.29
CA VAL A 179 0.65 3.28 -12.73
C VAL A 179 -0.54 2.83 -13.58
N PHE A 180 -1.27 1.79 -13.15
CA PHE A 180 -2.45 1.23 -13.82
C PHE A 180 -3.78 1.83 -13.35
N ALA A 181 -3.77 2.88 -12.53
CA ALA A 181 -4.98 3.49 -12.02
C ALA A 181 -5.86 4.07 -13.14
N LYS A 182 -7.16 3.75 -13.12
CA LYS A 182 -8.16 4.36 -14.00
C LYS A 182 -8.40 5.83 -13.69
N VAL A 183 -8.41 6.17 -12.40
CA VAL A 183 -8.54 7.54 -11.91
C VAL A 183 -7.23 7.86 -11.18
N LYS A 184 -6.42 8.78 -11.73
CA LYS A 184 -5.10 9.11 -11.17
C LYS A 184 -5.18 10.27 -10.20
N VAL A 185 -4.36 10.24 -9.15
CA VAL A 185 -4.11 11.43 -8.34
C VAL A 185 -3.42 12.48 -9.22
N LEU A 186 -3.86 13.73 -9.14
CA LEU A 186 -3.19 14.86 -9.79
C LEU A 186 -1.93 15.22 -9.01
N TYR A 187 -0.86 14.44 -9.17
CA TYR A 187 0.37 14.57 -8.38
C TYR A 187 1.03 15.95 -8.44
N ALA A 188 0.84 16.70 -9.53
CA ALA A 188 1.35 18.08 -9.64
C ALA A 188 0.65 19.07 -8.70
N GLN A 189 -0.53 18.72 -8.19
CA GLN A 189 -1.34 19.51 -7.26
C GLN A 189 -1.32 18.94 -5.84
N LEU A 190 -0.55 17.88 -5.60
CA LEU A 190 -0.48 17.24 -4.30
C LEU A 190 0.31 18.15 -3.32
N PRO A 191 -0.24 18.47 -2.15
CA PRO A 191 0.46 19.29 -1.16
C PRO A 191 1.80 18.68 -0.75
N PRO A 192 2.84 19.50 -0.46
CA PRO A 192 4.17 19.00 -0.09
C PRO A 192 4.23 18.12 1.16
N CYS A 193 3.19 18.13 2.01
CA CYS A 193 3.11 17.26 3.18
C CYS A 193 2.96 15.77 2.82
N PHE A 194 2.50 15.45 1.61
CA PHE A 194 2.47 14.08 1.11
C PHE A 194 3.77 13.76 0.36
N ASN A 195 4.48 12.73 0.82
CA ASN A 195 5.59 12.18 0.07
C ASN A 195 5.07 11.34 -1.10
N LEU A 196 5.72 11.44 -2.26
CA LEU A 196 5.36 10.66 -3.45
C LEU A 196 6.50 9.72 -3.86
N ARG A 197 6.16 8.46 -4.09
CA ARG A 197 7.02 7.44 -4.69
C ARG A 197 6.42 7.00 -6.02
N ARG A 198 7.09 7.36 -7.11
CA ARG A 198 6.81 6.80 -8.44
C ARG A 198 7.61 5.51 -8.59
N ILE A 199 6.98 4.50 -9.16
CA ILE A 199 7.58 3.18 -9.34
C ILE A 199 7.72 2.94 -10.83
N ASP A 200 8.95 2.72 -11.27
CA ASP A 200 9.23 2.21 -12.62
C ASP A 200 9.01 0.70 -12.63
N ILE A 201 8.12 0.22 -13.50
CA ILE A 201 7.77 -1.19 -13.60
C ILE A 201 8.47 -1.84 -14.80
N SER A 202 9.05 -3.02 -14.59
CA SER A 202 9.57 -3.88 -15.65
C SER A 202 8.68 -5.12 -15.76
N THR A 203 7.90 -5.20 -16.83
CA THR A 203 6.90 -6.27 -17.05
C THR A 203 7.31 -7.30 -18.09
N ALA A 204 8.42 -7.09 -18.81
CA ALA A 204 8.92 -8.03 -19.79
C ALA A 204 9.71 -9.16 -19.09
N PRO A 205 9.18 -10.40 -18.99
CA PRO A 205 10.06 -11.54 -18.81
C PRO A 205 10.94 -11.68 -20.06
N LEU A 206 12.15 -12.21 -19.93
CA LEU A 206 12.97 -12.49 -21.10
C LEU A 206 12.20 -13.39 -22.09
N ASP A 207 12.19 -12.99 -23.36
CA ASP A 207 12.21 -13.95 -24.46
C ASP A 207 13.57 -14.65 -24.38
N LEU A 208 13.61 -15.81 -23.70
CA LEU A 208 14.79 -16.68 -23.76
C LEU A 208 14.86 -17.27 -25.17
N PRO A 209 15.99 -17.16 -25.88
CA PRO A 209 16.17 -17.76 -27.21
C PRO A 209 16.06 -19.29 -27.19
#